data_AF-A0A7S3GDI0-F1
#
_entry.id   AF-A0A7S3GDI0-F1
#
_cell.length_a   1.000
_cell.length_b   1.000
_cell.length_c   1.000
_cell.angle_alpha   90.00
_cell.angle_beta   90.00
_cell.angle_gamma   90.00
#
_symmetry.space_group_name_H-M   'P 1'
#
loop_
_entity.id
_entity.type
_entity.pdbx_description
1 polymer ?
#
loop_
_entity_poly.entity_id
_entity_poly.type
_entity_poly.pdbx_seq_one_letter_code
_entity_poly.pdbx_strand_id
1 'polypeptide(L)'
;TNQAELMNHMFYTFKGQVEGLQHWNVSNVLDFGWMFAWSSVDLTSRFASSLHMWDPHNAEIMESMFHSFEGQVTGLSTWNVSKVSVFNAMFTSTRIDLTEASNNSLRDWKVQKGEHMSEMFMNFRGNVTGLDHWDVTHVKRFR
;
A
#
# COMPACT_ATOMS: atom_id res chain seq x y z
N THR A 1 5.13 22.35 -0.92
CA THR A 1 4.63 21.85 -2.22
C THR A 1 3.58 20.77 -1.94
N ASN A 2 2.30 21.13 -1.80
CA ASN A 2 1.21 20.19 -1.41
C ASN A 2 0.13 20.07 -2.49
N GLN A 3 0.51 19.86 -3.75
CA GLN A 3 -0.43 19.77 -4.88
C GLN A 3 -0.22 18.52 -5.76
N ALA A 4 0.61 17.57 -5.34
CA ALA A 4 0.74 16.34 -6.12
C ALA A 4 -0.55 15.52 -5.98
N GLU A 5 -1.35 15.48 -7.04
CA GLU A 5 -2.51 14.59 -7.17
C GLU A 5 -2.09 13.21 -7.69
N LEU A 6 -0.93 13.12 -8.34
CA LEU A 6 -0.40 11.90 -8.96
C LEU A 6 1.00 11.60 -8.40
N MET A 7 1.17 10.42 -7.82
CA MET A 7 2.47 9.84 -7.43
C MET A 7 2.69 8.46 -8.08
N ASN A 8 1.88 8.14 -9.09
CA ASN A 8 1.98 6.88 -9.81
C ASN A 8 3.37 6.73 -10.46
N HIS A 9 3.91 5.51 -10.42
CA HIS A 9 5.23 5.13 -10.95
C HIS A 9 6.46 5.88 -10.36
N MET A 10 6.31 6.70 -9.31
CA MET A 10 7.40 7.57 -8.84
C MET A 10 8.69 6.83 -8.46
N PHE A 11 8.57 5.63 -7.87
CA PHE A 11 9.69 4.75 -7.52
C PHE A 11 9.65 3.42 -8.28
N TYR A 12 9.01 3.41 -9.45
CA TYR A 12 8.93 2.24 -10.31
C TYR A 12 10.33 1.71 -10.65
N THR A 13 10.60 0.43 -10.37
CA THR A 13 11.92 -0.23 -10.54
C THR A 13 13.07 0.42 -9.77
N PHE A 14 12.80 1.40 -8.91
CA PHE A 14 13.83 2.16 -8.21
C PHE A 14 14.59 1.29 -7.22
N LYS A 15 15.91 1.40 -7.22
CA LYS A 15 16.81 0.70 -6.31
C LYS A 15 17.69 1.73 -5.61
N GLY A 16 17.48 1.92 -4.32
CA GLY A 16 18.22 2.91 -3.54
C GLY A 16 17.51 3.29 -2.25
N GLN A 17 17.96 4.38 -1.65
CA GLN A 17 17.35 4.96 -0.45
C GLN A 17 16.67 6.28 -0.82
N VAL A 18 15.57 6.58 -0.14
CA VAL A 18 14.89 7.88 -0.26
C VAL A 18 14.82 8.49 1.12
N GLU A 19 15.51 9.60 1.29
CA GLU A 19 15.50 10.35 2.52
C GLU A 19 14.27 11.25 2.61
N GLY A 20 13.71 11.40 3.81
CA GLY A 20 12.65 12.38 4.07
C GLY A 20 11.24 11.96 3.63
N LEU A 21 10.99 10.70 3.28
CA LEU A 21 9.65 10.19 2.94
C LEU A 21 8.61 10.47 4.05
N GLN A 22 9.03 10.44 5.31
CA GLN A 22 8.18 10.76 6.47
C GLN A 22 7.68 12.22 6.51
N HIS A 23 8.28 13.12 5.72
CA HIS A 23 7.90 14.53 5.62
C HIS A 23 6.95 14.82 4.45
N TRP A 24 6.66 13.82 3.62
CA TRP A 24 5.79 14.00 2.47
C TRP A 24 4.34 14.10 2.93
N ASN A 25 3.68 15.18 2.51
CA ASN A 25 2.24 15.28 2.66
C ASN A 25 1.56 14.65 1.43
N VAL A 26 1.00 13.46 1.62
CA VAL A 26 0.32 12.69 0.56
C VAL A 26 -1.20 12.82 0.60
N SER A 27 -1.75 13.69 1.45
CA SER A 27 -3.20 13.82 1.65
C SER A 27 -3.99 14.26 0.42
N ASN A 28 -3.35 14.88 -0.57
CA ASN A 28 -3.99 15.31 -1.82
C ASN A 28 -3.75 14.34 -2.99
N VAL A 29 -3.00 13.25 -2.77
CA VAL A 29 -2.68 12.29 -3.82
C VAL A 29 -3.89 11.40 -4.07
N LEU A 30 -4.32 11.33 -5.33
CA LEU A 30 -5.42 10.49 -5.81
C LEU A 30 -4.90 9.16 -6.35
N ASP A 31 -3.71 9.15 -6.96
CA ASP A 31 -3.15 7.98 -7.65
C ASP A 31 -1.73 7.61 -7.15
N PHE A 32 -1.63 6.44 -6.53
CA PHE A 32 -0.37 5.79 -6.10
C PHE A 32 -0.01 4.57 -6.97
N GLY A 33 -0.68 4.40 -8.10
CA GLY A 33 -0.55 3.25 -8.99
C GLY A 33 0.91 2.98 -9.34
N TRP A 34 1.34 1.73 -9.17
CA TRP A 34 2.69 1.27 -9.53
C TRP A 34 3.84 2.00 -8.82
N MET A 35 3.57 2.81 -7.78
CA MET A 35 4.56 3.71 -7.19
C MET A 35 5.83 2.99 -6.75
N PHE A 36 5.73 1.82 -6.13
CA PHE A 36 6.86 1.00 -5.68
C PHE A 36 6.96 -0.35 -6.43
N ALA A 37 6.29 -0.49 -7.59
CA ALA A 37 6.33 -1.74 -8.34
C ALA A 37 7.76 -2.06 -8.79
N TRP A 38 8.17 -3.34 -8.63
CA TRP A 38 9.51 -3.84 -8.92
C TRP A 38 10.67 -3.08 -8.24
N SER A 39 10.37 -2.31 -7.19
CA SER A 39 11.34 -1.53 -6.43
C SER A 39 11.97 -2.36 -5.30
N SER A 40 13.12 -1.90 -4.83
CA SER A 40 13.75 -2.36 -3.59
C SER A 40 14.12 -1.17 -2.67
N VAL A 41 13.30 -0.12 -2.66
CA VAL A 41 13.50 1.03 -1.76
C VAL A 41 13.36 0.61 -0.29
N ASP A 42 14.21 1.15 0.59
CA ASP A 42 14.10 0.90 2.02
C ASP A 42 13.02 1.81 2.65
N LEU A 43 11.88 1.22 3.05
CA LEU A 43 10.78 1.93 3.71
C LEU A 43 10.79 1.76 5.25
N THR A 44 11.89 1.26 5.83
CA THR A 44 11.97 0.86 7.25
C THR A 44 12.85 1.75 8.13
N SER A 45 13.20 2.95 7.67
CA SER A 45 14.26 3.78 8.29
C SER A 45 14.16 3.93 9.82
N ARG A 46 15.33 3.92 10.47
CA ARG A 46 15.62 3.58 11.89
C ARG A 46 14.86 4.34 13.00
N PHE A 47 14.03 5.32 12.71
CA PHE A 47 13.41 6.18 13.74
C PHE A 47 11.87 6.32 13.67
N ALA A 48 11.25 5.89 12.58
CA ALA A 48 9.81 5.67 12.44
C ALA A 48 9.60 5.08 11.05
N SER A 49 8.71 4.11 10.90
CA SER A 49 8.29 3.64 9.58
C SER A 49 7.88 4.83 8.71
N SER A 50 8.56 5.04 7.58
CA SER A 50 8.35 6.24 6.75
C SER A 50 6.89 6.38 6.28
N LEU A 51 6.18 5.26 6.12
CA LEU A 51 4.79 5.25 5.69
C LEU A 51 3.77 5.46 6.82
N HIS A 52 4.17 5.30 8.08
CA HIS A 52 3.26 5.52 9.22
C HIS A 52 2.76 6.97 9.30
N MET A 53 3.57 7.92 8.82
CA MET A 53 3.24 9.35 8.76
C MET A 53 2.35 9.73 7.58
N TRP A 54 2.14 8.82 6.62
CA TRP A 54 1.30 9.07 5.46
C TRP A 54 -0.18 8.89 5.82
N ASP A 55 -1.01 9.80 5.34
CA ASP A 55 -2.46 9.70 5.38
C ASP A 55 -3.02 9.81 3.96
N PRO A 56 -3.21 8.68 3.24
CA PRO A 56 -3.69 8.68 1.86
C PRO A 56 -5.23 8.77 1.79
N HIS A 57 -5.89 9.56 2.65
CA HIS A 57 -7.37 9.57 2.74
C HIS A 57 -8.10 10.04 1.48
N ASN A 58 -7.42 10.67 0.52
CA ASN A 58 -7.97 11.03 -0.80
C ASN A 58 -7.59 10.05 -1.91
N ALA A 59 -6.79 9.02 -1.63
CA ALA A 59 -6.40 8.06 -2.64
C ALA A 59 -7.62 7.33 -3.21
N GLU A 60 -7.67 7.25 -4.54
CA GLU A 60 -8.69 6.51 -5.29
C GLU A 60 -8.08 5.29 -5.98
N ILE A 61 -6.78 5.34 -6.33
CA ILE A 61 -6.06 4.29 -7.06
C ILE A 61 -4.77 3.91 -6.31
N MET A 62 -4.64 2.62 -5.99
CA MET A 62 -3.43 1.99 -5.43
C MET A 62 -3.04 0.72 -6.22
N GLU A 63 -3.41 0.66 -7.50
CA GLU A 63 -3.12 -0.48 -8.39
C GLU A 63 -1.62 -0.81 -8.38
N SER A 64 -1.27 -2.08 -8.19
CA SER A 64 0.10 -2.59 -8.29
C SER A 64 1.14 -1.84 -7.46
N MET A 65 0.73 -1.08 -6.43
CA MET A 65 1.62 -0.16 -5.72
C MET A 65 2.88 -0.86 -5.17
N PHE A 66 2.76 -2.10 -4.70
CA PHE A 66 3.86 -2.94 -4.23
C PHE A 66 4.04 -4.23 -5.06
N HIS A 67 3.62 -4.22 -6.33
CA HIS A 67 3.74 -5.38 -7.21
C HIS A 67 5.20 -5.81 -7.34
N SER A 68 5.50 -7.07 -7.01
CA SER A 68 6.86 -7.62 -7.02
C SER A 68 7.89 -6.78 -6.24
N PHE A 69 7.44 -6.06 -5.20
CA PHE A 69 8.33 -5.27 -4.34
C PHE A 69 9.24 -6.17 -3.50
N GLU A 70 10.54 -5.86 -3.48
CA GLU A 70 11.56 -6.66 -2.79
C GLU A 70 12.02 -6.06 -1.45
N GLY A 71 11.48 -4.90 -1.07
CA GLY A 71 11.76 -4.25 0.22
C GLY A 71 10.86 -4.72 1.37
N GLN A 72 11.07 -4.12 2.54
CA GLN A 72 10.20 -4.28 3.71
C GLN A 72 9.28 -3.06 3.84
N VAL A 73 8.03 -3.28 4.23
CA VAL A 73 7.02 -2.22 4.40
C VAL A 73 6.42 -2.34 5.78
N THR A 74 6.43 -1.23 6.51
CA THR A 74 5.84 -1.11 7.85
C THR A 74 4.90 0.10 7.87
N GLY A 75 4.12 0.29 8.95
CA GLY A 75 3.33 1.51 9.13
C GLY A 75 2.07 1.66 8.26
N LEU A 76 1.62 0.61 7.57
CA LEU A 76 0.39 0.64 6.77
C LEU A 76 -0.91 0.67 7.61
N SER A 77 -0.83 0.37 8.90
CA SER A 77 -1.98 0.28 9.81
C SER A 77 -2.69 1.62 10.04
N THR A 78 -2.02 2.74 9.80
CA THR A 78 -2.61 4.08 9.93
C THR A 78 -3.27 4.59 8.66
N TRP A 79 -3.13 3.88 7.54
CA TRP A 79 -3.63 4.37 6.26
C TRP A 79 -5.15 4.35 6.19
N ASN A 80 -5.73 5.49 5.84
CA ASN A 80 -7.13 5.57 5.49
C ASN A 80 -7.33 5.27 4.00
N VAL A 81 -7.71 4.04 3.68
CA VAL A 81 -7.98 3.59 2.30
C VAL A 81 -9.48 3.63 1.92
N SER A 82 -10.31 4.32 2.70
CA SER A 82 -11.78 4.27 2.55
C SER A 82 -12.35 4.82 1.24
N LYS A 83 -11.54 5.53 0.45
CA LYS A 83 -11.90 6.05 -0.87
C LYS A 83 -11.31 5.27 -2.04
N VAL A 84 -10.38 4.35 -1.77
CA VAL A 84 -9.69 3.62 -2.84
C VAL A 84 -10.67 2.66 -3.51
N SER A 85 -10.78 2.78 -4.84
CA SER A 85 -11.64 1.93 -5.67
C SER A 85 -10.84 0.86 -6.44
N VAL A 86 -9.54 1.08 -6.64
CA VAL A 86 -8.65 0.18 -7.39
C VAL A 86 -7.46 -0.27 -6.55
N PHE A 87 -7.43 -1.57 -6.21
CA PHE A 87 -6.36 -2.28 -5.49
C PHE A 87 -5.76 -3.45 -6.31
N ASN A 88 -6.11 -3.56 -7.60
CA ASN A 88 -5.63 -4.64 -8.47
C ASN A 88 -4.13 -4.88 -8.27
N ALA A 89 -3.76 -6.13 -8.05
CA ALA A 89 -2.37 -6.56 -7.92
C ALA A 89 -1.48 -5.81 -6.90
N MET A 90 -2.06 -5.08 -5.93
CA MET A 90 -1.31 -4.19 -5.03
C MET A 90 -0.17 -4.89 -4.28
N PHE A 91 -0.38 -6.14 -3.86
CA PHE A 91 0.60 -6.97 -3.15
C PHE A 91 0.92 -8.28 -3.91
N THR A 92 0.79 -8.29 -5.24
CA THR A 92 1.14 -9.47 -6.05
C THR A 92 2.63 -9.74 -5.99
N SER A 93 3.03 -11.00 -5.82
CA SER A 93 4.41 -11.48 -5.89
C SER A 93 5.40 -10.79 -4.94
N THR A 94 4.93 -10.17 -3.85
CA THR A 94 5.79 -9.54 -2.83
C THR A 94 6.07 -10.47 -1.64
N ARG A 95 7.15 -10.14 -0.90
CA ARG A 95 7.55 -10.78 0.36
C ARG A 95 7.42 -9.85 1.58
N ILE A 96 6.61 -8.80 1.48
CA ILE A 96 6.34 -7.87 2.59
C ILE A 96 5.77 -8.66 3.77
N ASP A 97 6.30 -8.42 4.96
CA ASP A 97 5.73 -8.89 6.21
C ASP A 97 4.72 -7.87 6.74
N LEU A 98 3.44 -8.27 6.83
CA LEU A 98 2.33 -7.44 7.32
C LEU A 98 1.98 -7.72 8.80
N THR A 99 2.84 -8.45 9.53
CA THR A 99 2.54 -8.97 10.88
C THR A 99 2.97 -8.11 12.06
N GLU A 100 3.21 -6.80 11.88
CA GLU A 100 3.74 -5.94 12.95
C GLU A 100 3.09 -6.22 14.33
N ALA A 101 3.95 -6.40 15.33
CA ALA A 101 3.90 -7.37 16.44
C ALA A 101 2.70 -7.35 17.42
N SER A 102 1.57 -6.76 17.08
CA SER A 102 0.32 -6.85 17.86
C SER A 102 -0.97 -6.61 17.08
N ASN A 103 -0.92 -6.21 15.80
CA ASN A 103 -2.13 -5.97 15.02
C ASN A 103 -1.80 -6.03 13.53
N ASN A 104 -2.28 -7.07 12.85
CA ASN A 104 -2.11 -7.27 11.41
C ASN A 104 -2.34 -5.94 10.67
N SER A 105 -1.34 -5.43 9.95
CA SER A 105 -1.28 -4.04 9.46
C SER A 105 -2.45 -3.66 8.54
N LEU A 106 -3.20 -4.64 8.03
CA LEU A 106 -4.32 -4.43 7.13
C LEU A 106 -5.68 -4.62 7.81
N ARG A 107 -5.74 -5.12 9.05
CA ARG A 107 -6.98 -5.53 9.74
C ARG A 107 -8.06 -4.44 9.75
N ASP A 108 -7.67 -3.20 10.00
CA ASP A 108 -8.60 -2.08 10.18
C ASP A 108 -8.87 -1.28 8.89
N TRP A 109 -8.35 -1.74 7.74
CA TRP A 109 -8.61 -1.11 6.46
C TRP A 109 -10.09 -1.17 6.08
N LYS A 110 -10.66 0.00 5.77
CA LYS A 110 -12.02 0.15 5.30
C LYS A 110 -12.07 0.02 3.79
N VAL A 111 -12.35 -1.18 3.29
CA VAL A 111 -12.26 -1.50 1.85
C VAL A 111 -13.60 -1.46 1.10
N GLN A 112 -14.66 -0.88 1.69
CA GLN A 112 -16.02 -0.94 1.13
C GLN A 112 -16.18 -0.23 -0.23
N LYS A 113 -15.23 0.63 -0.60
CA LYS A 113 -15.19 1.31 -1.92
C LYS A 113 -14.36 0.57 -2.97
N GLY A 114 -13.63 -0.49 -2.59
CA GLY A 114 -12.80 -1.24 -3.51
C GLY A 114 -13.64 -2.07 -4.48
N GLU A 115 -13.73 -1.62 -5.73
CA GLU A 115 -14.46 -2.31 -6.80
C GLU A 115 -13.56 -3.30 -7.55
N HIS A 116 -12.27 -2.97 -7.65
CA HIS A 116 -11.27 -3.69 -8.40
C HIS A 116 -10.15 -4.19 -7.48
N MET A 117 -10.15 -5.49 -7.16
CA MET A 117 -9.17 -6.12 -6.25
C MET A 117 -8.58 -7.41 -6.83
N SER A 118 -8.60 -7.58 -8.16
CA SER A 118 -8.12 -8.83 -8.77
C SER A 118 -6.64 -9.04 -8.48
N GLU A 119 -6.26 -10.27 -8.16
CA GLU A 119 -4.87 -10.70 -7.97
C GLU A 119 -4.13 -9.95 -6.85
N MET A 120 -4.84 -9.20 -5.98
CA MET A 120 -4.24 -8.32 -4.97
C MET A 120 -3.18 -9.02 -4.12
N PHE A 121 -3.36 -10.30 -3.81
CA PHE A 121 -2.43 -11.13 -3.05
C PHE A 121 -1.94 -12.37 -3.83
N MET A 122 -2.05 -12.38 -5.17
CA MET A 122 -1.55 -13.48 -5.99
C MET A 122 -0.04 -13.67 -5.77
N ASN A 123 0.40 -14.90 -5.48
CA ASN A 123 1.79 -15.23 -5.13
C ASN A 123 2.37 -14.43 -3.95
N PHE A 124 1.54 -13.78 -3.14
CA PHE A 124 1.98 -13.11 -1.91
C PHE A 124 2.49 -14.14 -0.90
N ARG A 125 3.67 -13.89 -0.34
CA ARG A 125 4.33 -14.83 0.60
C ARG A 125 4.26 -14.38 2.07
N GLY A 126 3.56 -13.28 2.35
CA GLY A 126 3.33 -12.79 3.71
C GLY A 126 2.07 -13.37 4.36
N ASN A 127 1.79 -12.93 5.58
CA ASN A 127 0.63 -13.36 6.36
C ASN A 127 -0.56 -12.41 6.17
N VAL A 128 -1.73 -12.97 5.88
CA VAL A 128 -2.99 -12.24 5.60
C VAL A 128 -4.09 -12.48 6.64
N THR A 129 -3.74 -12.87 7.86
CA THR A 129 -4.67 -13.25 8.94
C THR A 129 -5.69 -12.20 9.39
N GLY A 130 -5.56 -10.93 8.99
CA GLY A 130 -6.49 -9.85 9.33
C GLY A 130 -7.51 -9.53 8.25
N LEU A 131 -7.43 -10.17 7.08
CA LEU A 131 -8.36 -9.94 5.97
C LEU A 131 -9.76 -10.51 6.23
N ASP A 132 -9.94 -11.36 7.24
CA ASP A 132 -11.22 -11.88 7.70
C ASP A 132 -12.18 -10.78 8.22
N HIS A 133 -11.65 -9.60 8.53
CA HIS A 133 -12.43 -8.42 8.96
C HIS A 133 -12.92 -7.56 7.78
N TRP A 134 -12.46 -7.84 6.57
CA TRP A 134 -12.82 -7.05 5.40
C TRP A 134 -14.18 -7.44 4.86
N ASP A 135 -15.09 -6.47 4.74
CA ASP A 135 -16.33 -6.65 3.96
C ASP A 135 -16.02 -6.50 2.47
N VAL A 136 -15.77 -7.64 1.82
CA VAL A 136 -15.51 -7.76 0.38
C VAL A 136 -16.70 -8.35 -0.39
N THR A 137 -17.91 -8.34 0.19
CA THR A 137 -19.11 -8.93 -0.43
C THR A 137 -19.47 -8.30 -1.78
N HIS A 138 -19.05 -7.06 -2.00
CA HIS A 138 -19.25 -6.28 -3.22
C HIS A 138 -18.22 -6.60 -4.32
N VAL A 139 -17.12 -7.28 -3.97
CA VAL A 139 -15.97 -7.51 -4.86
C VAL A 139 -16.21 -8.76 -5.72
N LYS A 140 -16.23 -8.58 -7.05
CA LYS A 140 -16.47 -9.70 -7.99
C LYS A 140 -15.27 -10.63 -8.15
N ARG A 141 -14.05 -10.12 -7.98
CA ARG A 141 -12.78 -10.85 -8.14
C ARG A 141 -11.77 -10.38 -7.11
N PHE A 142 -11.51 -11.21 -6.10
CA PHE A 142 -10.60 -10.92 -5.00
C PHE A 142 -9.36 -11.84 -4.96
N ARG A 143 -9.42 -13.00 -5.64
CA ARG A 143 -8.33 -13.98 -5.66
C ARG A 143 -7.15 -13.50 -6.50
#